data_AF-A0A9Q0K2Y3-F1
#
_entry.id   AF-A0A9Q0K2Y3-F1
#
_cell.length_a   1.000
_cell.length_b   1.000
_cell.length_c   1.000
_cell.angle_alpha   90.00
_cell.angle_beta   90.00
_cell.angle_gamma   90.00
#
_symmetry.space_group_name_H-M   'P 1'
#
loop_
_entity.id
_entity.type
_entity.pdbx_description
1 polymer ?
#
loop_
_entity_poly.entity_id
_entity_poly.type
_entity_poly.pdbx_seq_one_letter_code
_entity_poly.pdbx_strand_id
1 'polypeptide(L)'
;MGTKISKQVPPRIADVGMLPGNYQMIHYLTKSVFLRHLVSKKRRRMLVGGYDLDMSYITDRLLAMSFPAQRMRAMYRNPLWQVKDVLEMRHTGHYKIYNLCIEEHYDPSHFHGRVEVFPFDDNLVPPLQMIKLFCESMHAWLSVDPQNVAVIHCMAGKGRTGLMVCAYLVYSGMSAEEALQLYAHKRTTNNEGVSIASQRRYVGYWSKILSSPRRIGNGPPEVNLPQPCTRELRRIRLYDTVNTNSVYFVVTEFQEIPGQLYRPSTEVARSCCRPLKNGYQRSRSPRYYLSFIDNEEEGKEPEKEAPRVVEQMDTEKSFIYNETCLDYYFDESLQVTGDVRVIFYQKLNGGRLFYACFNTAFITNSLLQFSVRDLDKIGYQGKSRCGSAFCLELLFDPASSKLPLSPPVDDNELGEH
;
A
#
# COMPACT_ATOMS: atom_id res chain seq x y z
N MET A 1 -75.18 3.50 39.16
CA MET A 1 -73.81 3.21 38.70
C MET A 1 -72.95 4.42 39.01
N GLY A 2 -71.96 4.27 39.88
CA GLY A 2 -71.13 5.39 40.34
C GLY A 2 -70.42 5.02 41.65
N THR A 3 -69.31 4.29 41.55
CA THR A 3 -68.42 3.99 42.68
C THR A 3 -67.03 4.49 42.34
N LYS A 4 -66.57 5.49 43.11
CA LYS A 4 -65.24 6.10 43.05
C LYS A 4 -64.19 5.07 43.48
N ILE A 5 -63.25 4.76 42.59
CA ILE A 5 -62.08 3.94 42.92
C ILE A 5 -60.95 4.87 43.39
N SER A 6 -60.62 4.73 44.68
CA SER A 6 -59.45 5.32 45.33
C SER A 6 -58.16 4.79 44.71
N LYS A 7 -57.29 5.68 44.22
CA LYS A 7 -55.96 5.32 43.73
C LYS A 7 -55.04 4.97 44.91
N GLN A 8 -54.62 3.72 45.00
CA GLN A 8 -53.51 3.32 45.87
C GLN A 8 -52.18 3.81 45.27
N VAL A 9 -51.38 4.46 46.11
CA VAL A 9 -50.01 4.91 45.81
C VAL A 9 -49.06 3.71 46.00
N PRO A 10 -48.17 3.37 45.05
CA PRO A 10 -47.13 2.37 45.29
C PRO A 10 -46.01 2.94 46.18
N PRO A 11 -45.37 2.11 47.02
CA PRO A 11 -44.41 2.57 48.01
C PRO A 11 -43.16 3.15 47.35
N ARG A 12 -42.63 4.22 47.94
CA ARG A 12 -41.35 4.84 47.58
C ARG A 12 -40.24 3.78 47.65
N ILE A 13 -39.67 3.44 46.50
CA ILE A 13 -38.36 2.78 46.46
C ILE A 13 -37.37 3.77 47.04
N ALA A 14 -36.69 3.36 48.10
CA ALA A 14 -35.65 4.14 48.74
C ALA A 14 -34.61 4.55 47.71
N ASP A 15 -34.34 5.86 47.63
CA ASP A 15 -33.16 6.41 46.96
C ASP A 15 -31.91 5.80 47.62
N VAL A 16 -31.40 4.72 47.05
CA VAL A 16 -30.02 4.32 47.25
C VAL A 16 -29.19 5.35 46.48
N GLY A 17 -28.77 6.39 47.20
CA GLY A 17 -27.98 7.49 46.66
C GLY A 17 -26.74 6.97 45.93
N MET A 18 -26.80 6.92 44.60
CA MET A 18 -25.60 6.86 43.77
C MET A 18 -25.03 8.27 43.66
N LEU A 19 -23.84 8.46 44.23
CA LEU A 19 -23.08 9.71 44.22
C LEU A 19 -22.96 10.30 42.79
N PRO A 20 -23.06 11.64 42.61
CA PRO A 20 -23.02 12.31 41.31
C PRO A 20 -21.79 12.00 40.43
N GLY A 21 -20.68 11.58 41.04
CA GLY A 21 -19.46 11.17 40.33
C GLY A 21 -19.61 9.87 39.53
N ASN A 22 -20.49 8.97 39.94
CA ASN A 22 -20.68 7.67 39.27
C ASN A 22 -21.38 7.83 37.92
N TYR A 23 -22.31 8.79 37.80
CA TYR A 23 -22.97 9.08 36.52
C TYR A 23 -22.02 9.67 35.48
N GLN A 24 -21.14 10.58 35.88
CA GLN A 24 -20.14 11.16 34.97
C GLN A 24 -19.12 10.10 34.53
N MET A 25 -18.68 9.24 35.45
CA MET A 25 -17.73 8.17 35.15
C MET A 25 -18.34 7.10 34.24
N ILE A 26 -19.57 6.64 34.55
CA ILE A 26 -20.30 5.69 33.69
C ILE A 26 -20.51 6.32 32.32
N HIS A 27 -21.01 7.55 32.23
CA HIS A 27 -21.22 8.24 30.96
C HIS A 27 -19.93 8.43 30.15
N TYR A 28 -18.81 8.73 30.80
CA TYR A 28 -17.49 8.82 30.16
C TYR A 28 -17.01 7.47 29.64
N LEU A 29 -17.19 6.39 30.41
CA LEU A 29 -16.87 5.03 30.01
C LEU A 29 -17.74 4.58 28.84
N THR A 30 -19.06 4.76 28.89
CA THR A 30 -19.98 4.39 27.81
C THR A 30 -19.70 5.19 26.54
N LYS A 31 -19.38 6.50 26.66
CA LYS A 31 -18.93 7.32 25.53
C LYS A 31 -17.61 6.84 24.95
N SER A 32 -16.63 6.48 25.79
CA SER A 32 -15.35 5.96 25.31
C SER A 32 -15.52 4.63 24.57
N VAL A 33 -16.31 3.70 25.10
CA VAL A 33 -16.60 2.41 24.45
C VAL A 33 -17.30 2.64 23.11
N PHE A 34 -18.31 3.52 23.07
CA PHE A 34 -19.01 3.86 21.83
C PHE A 34 -18.08 4.49 20.78
N LEU A 35 -17.25 5.46 21.17
CA LEU A 35 -16.28 6.10 20.27
C LEU A 35 -15.25 5.11 19.73
N ARG A 36 -14.76 4.19 20.56
CA ARG A 36 -13.83 3.12 20.17
C ARG A 36 -14.45 2.19 19.12
N HIS A 37 -15.70 1.78 19.31
CA HIS A 37 -16.42 0.96 18.33
C HIS A 37 -16.60 1.70 17.00
N LEU A 38 -16.93 3.00 17.06
CA LEU A 38 -17.08 3.85 15.89
C LEU A 38 -15.77 3.99 15.08
N VAL A 39 -14.64 4.16 15.79
CA VAL A 39 -13.31 4.25 15.17
C VAL A 39 -12.85 2.89 14.63
N SER A 40 -13.14 1.79 15.31
CA SER A 40 -12.86 0.43 14.85
C SER A 40 -13.66 0.00 13.63
N LYS A 41 -14.86 0.57 13.45
CA LYS A 41 -15.74 0.23 12.32
C LYS A 41 -15.94 -1.30 12.23
N LYS A 42 -15.49 -1.91 11.12
CA LYS A 42 -15.63 -3.35 10.83
C LYS A 42 -14.37 -4.17 11.18
N ARG A 43 -13.49 -3.66 12.05
CA ARG A 43 -12.30 -4.40 12.53
C ARG A 43 -12.66 -5.27 13.72
N ARG A 44 -12.03 -6.44 13.82
CA ARG A 44 -12.21 -7.34 14.95
C ARG A 44 -11.48 -6.76 16.17
N ARG A 45 -12.17 -6.77 17.30
CA ARG A 45 -11.64 -6.34 18.60
C ARG A 45 -11.49 -7.56 19.50
N MET A 46 -10.52 -7.51 20.40
CA MET A 46 -10.21 -8.59 21.33
C MET A 46 -10.54 -8.15 22.75
N LEU A 47 -11.29 -8.98 23.47
CA LEU A 47 -11.58 -8.79 24.88
C LEU A 47 -10.63 -9.65 25.73
N VAL A 48 -9.79 -9.01 26.55
CA VAL A 48 -8.78 -9.69 27.38
C VAL A 48 -8.74 -9.03 28.75
N GLY A 49 -8.96 -9.79 29.82
CA GLY A 49 -8.88 -9.26 31.19
C GLY A 49 -9.82 -8.08 31.45
N GLY A 50 -10.97 -8.04 30.76
CA GLY A 50 -11.90 -6.90 30.81
C GLY A 50 -11.53 -5.72 29.88
N TYR A 51 -10.37 -5.75 29.22
CA TYR A 51 -9.98 -4.73 28.23
C TYR A 51 -10.50 -5.07 26.85
N ASP A 52 -11.20 -4.13 26.22
CA ASP A 52 -11.64 -4.20 24.83
C ASP A 52 -10.68 -3.39 23.94
N LEU A 53 -9.82 -4.10 23.20
CA LEU A 53 -8.77 -3.53 22.36
C LEU A 53 -8.98 -3.85 20.88
N ASP A 54 -8.73 -2.88 20.02
CA ASP A 54 -8.66 -3.07 18.56
C ASP A 54 -7.34 -3.77 18.20
N MET A 55 -7.36 -5.09 18.38
CA MET A 55 -6.22 -6.01 18.30
C MET A 55 -6.72 -7.38 17.82
N SER A 56 -5.96 -8.10 17.00
CA SER A 56 -6.34 -9.40 16.46
C SER A 56 -5.11 -10.25 16.16
N TYR A 57 -5.13 -11.52 16.58
CA TYR A 57 -4.16 -12.51 16.11
C TYR A 57 -4.45 -12.85 14.65
N ILE A 58 -3.45 -12.65 13.80
CA ILE A 58 -3.50 -13.08 12.39
C ILE A 58 -3.06 -14.55 12.33
N THR A 59 -2.00 -14.88 13.06
CA THR A 59 -1.57 -16.23 13.41
C THR A 59 -1.29 -16.26 14.91
N ASP A 60 -0.91 -17.42 15.45
CA ASP A 60 -0.60 -17.56 16.88
C ASP A 60 0.57 -16.68 17.33
N ARG A 61 1.45 -16.29 16.40
CA ARG A 61 2.68 -15.53 16.65
C ARG A 61 2.70 -14.14 16.02
N LEU A 62 1.64 -13.77 15.29
CA LEU A 62 1.51 -12.47 14.62
C LEU A 62 0.26 -11.74 15.11
N LEU A 63 0.47 -10.62 15.77
CA LEU A 63 -0.58 -9.79 16.34
C LEU A 63 -0.67 -8.47 15.58
N ALA A 64 -1.84 -8.11 15.08
CA ALA A 64 -2.09 -6.84 14.42
C ALA A 64 -2.98 -5.95 15.31
N MET A 65 -2.63 -4.68 15.48
CA MET A 65 -3.43 -3.76 16.30
C MET A 65 -3.52 -2.33 15.73
N SER A 66 -4.44 -1.54 16.27
CA SER A 66 -4.45 -0.08 16.09
C SER A 66 -3.46 0.60 17.02
N PHE A 67 -3.12 1.86 16.73
CA PHE A 67 -2.11 2.64 17.46
C PHE A 67 -2.37 2.67 18.99
N PRO A 68 -1.36 2.36 19.82
CA PRO A 68 -1.42 2.51 21.27
C PRO A 68 -1.34 3.99 21.65
N ALA A 69 -2.48 4.60 21.94
CA ALA A 69 -2.62 6.01 22.17
C ALA A 69 -2.43 6.39 23.65
N GLN A 70 -1.84 7.55 23.89
CA GLN A 70 -1.80 8.23 25.18
C GLN A 70 -2.78 9.42 25.20
N ARG A 71 -3.08 9.93 26.41
CA ARG A 71 -3.87 11.15 26.64
C ARG A 71 -5.25 11.10 25.96
N MET A 72 -5.73 12.23 25.42
CA MET A 72 -7.07 12.39 24.83
C MET A 72 -7.40 11.37 23.74
N ARG A 73 -6.39 10.87 23.01
CA ARG A 73 -6.59 9.90 21.93
C ARG A 73 -6.92 8.49 22.43
N ALA A 74 -6.58 8.16 23.69
CA ALA A 74 -6.98 6.91 24.35
C ALA A 74 -8.50 6.81 24.59
N MET A 75 -9.23 7.93 24.45
CA MET A 75 -10.69 7.94 24.56
C MET A 75 -11.34 7.17 23.39
N TYR A 76 -10.72 7.19 22.20
CA TYR A 76 -11.28 6.59 20.98
C TYR A 76 -10.34 5.59 20.28
N ARG A 77 -9.12 5.38 20.79
CA ARG A 77 -8.19 4.31 20.37
C ARG A 77 -7.74 3.46 21.55
N ASN A 78 -6.91 2.45 21.28
CA ASN A 78 -6.34 1.58 22.31
C ASN A 78 -5.51 2.40 23.30
N PRO A 79 -5.89 2.46 24.60
CA PRO A 79 -5.02 3.09 25.60
C PRO A 79 -3.71 2.33 25.70
N LEU A 80 -2.58 3.04 25.65
CA LEU A 80 -1.25 2.42 25.66
C LEU A 80 -1.04 1.53 26.89
N TRP A 81 -1.49 1.96 28.08
CA TRP A 81 -1.37 1.18 29.31
C TRP A 81 -2.16 -0.14 29.24
N GLN A 82 -3.36 -0.16 28.64
CA GLN A 82 -4.13 -1.40 28.45
C GLN A 82 -3.44 -2.34 27.46
N VAL A 83 -2.83 -1.80 26.40
CA VAL A 83 -2.02 -2.60 25.46
C VAL A 83 -0.83 -3.22 26.20
N LYS A 84 -0.12 -2.42 27.02
CA LYS A 84 0.99 -2.92 27.85
C LYS A 84 0.53 -4.05 28.76
N ASP A 85 -0.53 -3.84 29.54
CA ASP A 85 -1.03 -4.85 30.49
C ASP A 85 -1.44 -6.15 29.78
N VAL A 86 -2.11 -6.06 28.64
CA VAL A 86 -2.50 -7.24 27.85
C VAL A 86 -1.28 -7.99 27.30
N LEU A 87 -0.27 -7.27 26.82
CA LEU A 87 0.96 -7.89 26.31
C LEU A 87 1.79 -8.49 27.45
N GLU A 88 1.93 -7.82 28.58
CA GLU A 88 2.63 -8.34 29.75
C GLU A 88 1.89 -9.54 30.37
N MET A 89 0.55 -9.56 30.36
CA MET A 89 -0.22 -10.69 30.89
C MET A 89 -0.15 -11.94 29.99
N ARG A 90 -0.12 -11.77 28.67
CA ARG A 90 -0.17 -12.90 27.72
C ARG A 90 1.19 -13.35 27.22
N HIS A 91 2.16 -12.43 27.13
CA HIS A 91 3.44 -12.61 26.44
C HIS A 91 4.59 -11.99 27.23
N THR A 92 4.61 -12.12 28.56
CA THR A 92 5.67 -11.54 29.41
C THR A 92 7.05 -11.91 28.85
N GLY A 93 7.87 -10.91 28.50
CA GLY A 93 9.20 -11.17 27.95
C GLY A 93 9.25 -11.56 26.46
N HIS A 94 8.13 -11.97 25.86
CA HIS A 94 8.06 -12.65 24.56
C HIS A 94 7.33 -11.84 23.47
N TYR A 95 7.25 -10.51 23.57
CA TYR A 95 6.70 -9.67 22.48
C TYR A 95 7.69 -8.61 22.01
N LYS A 96 7.64 -8.30 20.70
CA LYS A 96 8.30 -7.15 20.08
C LYS A 96 7.32 -6.39 19.20
N ILE A 97 7.33 -5.07 19.31
CA ILE A 97 6.40 -4.18 18.62
C ILE A 97 7.06 -3.54 17.41
N TYR A 98 6.34 -3.50 16.29
CA TYR A 98 6.74 -2.84 15.06
C TYR A 98 5.77 -1.68 14.77
N ASN A 99 6.29 -0.44 14.89
CA ASN A 99 5.55 0.78 14.63
C ASN A 99 5.74 1.22 13.17
N LEU A 100 4.65 1.25 12.41
CA LEU A 100 4.66 1.66 10.99
C LEU A 100 4.28 3.14 10.77
N CYS A 101 4.07 3.90 11.84
CA CYS A 101 3.65 5.30 11.75
C CYS A 101 4.85 6.23 11.59
N ILE A 102 4.81 7.05 10.54
CA ILE A 102 5.71 8.19 10.39
C ILE A 102 5.21 9.39 11.20
N GLU A 103 3.89 9.51 11.35
CA GLU A 103 3.23 10.66 11.94
C GLU A 103 3.25 10.66 13.47
N GLU A 104 3.47 9.50 14.11
CA GLU A 104 3.23 9.34 15.54
C GLU A 104 4.20 8.33 16.16
N HIS A 105 4.68 8.70 17.35
CA HIS A 105 5.65 7.95 18.13
C HIS A 105 5.23 7.95 19.60
N TYR A 106 5.75 6.99 20.35
CA TYR A 106 5.64 6.92 21.79
C TYR A 106 6.97 6.42 22.34
N ASP A 107 7.27 6.71 23.60
CA ASP A 107 8.52 6.28 24.22
C ASP A 107 8.58 4.74 24.29
N PRO A 108 9.58 4.09 23.64
CA PRO A 108 9.78 2.64 23.67
C PRO A 108 9.94 2.05 25.08
N SER A 109 10.33 2.86 26.07
CA SER A 109 10.50 2.41 27.46
C SER A 109 9.22 1.80 28.05
N HIS A 110 8.04 2.23 27.57
CA HIS A 110 6.76 1.66 27.99
C HIS A 110 6.64 0.16 27.69
N PHE A 111 7.39 -0.32 26.70
CA PHE A 111 7.42 -1.71 26.24
C PHE A 111 8.82 -2.32 26.38
N HIS A 112 9.56 -1.90 27.41
CA HIS A 112 10.90 -2.42 27.73
C HIS A 112 11.92 -2.26 26.59
N GLY A 113 11.77 -1.21 25.77
CA GLY A 113 12.64 -0.98 24.61
C GLY A 113 12.40 -1.94 23.43
N ARG A 114 11.42 -2.84 23.52
CA ARG A 114 11.10 -3.83 22.47
C ARG A 114 10.21 -3.23 21.37
N VAL A 115 10.58 -2.04 20.87
CA VAL A 115 9.85 -1.33 19.80
C VAL A 115 10.83 -1.00 18.68
N GLU A 116 10.49 -1.39 17.46
CA GLU A 116 11.23 -1.05 16.25
C GLU A 116 10.33 -0.28 15.29
N VAL A 117 10.90 0.68 14.56
CA VAL A 117 10.13 1.63 13.74
C VAL A 117 10.46 1.45 12.27
N PHE A 118 9.42 1.21 11.46
CA PHE A 118 9.48 1.13 9.99
C PHE A 118 8.47 2.12 9.41
N PRO A 119 8.75 3.43 9.47
CA PRO A 119 7.75 4.46 9.26
C PRO A 119 7.47 4.64 7.76
N PHE A 120 6.19 4.70 7.37
CA PHE A 120 5.80 5.16 6.03
C PHE A 120 4.41 5.79 6.04
N ASP A 121 4.16 6.65 5.04
CA ASP A 121 2.95 7.47 4.98
C ASP A 121 1.66 6.65 4.94
N ASP A 122 0.62 7.19 5.57
CA ASP A 122 -0.68 6.54 5.56
C ASP A 122 -1.24 6.44 4.14
N ASN A 123 -1.77 5.25 3.82
CA ASN A 123 -2.32 4.90 2.50
C ASN A 123 -1.29 4.82 1.36
N LEU A 124 0.01 4.89 1.67
CA LEU A 124 1.08 4.64 0.71
C LEU A 124 1.67 3.23 0.88
N VAL A 125 2.72 2.97 0.11
CA VAL A 125 3.50 1.75 0.06
C VAL A 125 4.94 2.08 0.48
N PRO A 126 5.62 1.20 1.23
CA PRO A 126 7.02 1.39 1.58
C PRO A 126 7.93 0.90 0.44
N PRO A 127 9.19 1.37 0.37
CA PRO A 127 10.18 0.79 -0.53
C PRO A 127 10.37 -0.71 -0.27
N LEU A 128 10.63 -1.50 -1.32
CA LEU A 128 10.83 -2.95 -1.19
C LEU A 128 12.00 -3.30 -0.24
N GLN A 129 13.04 -2.47 -0.20
CA GLN A 129 14.13 -2.60 0.77
C GLN A 129 13.64 -2.51 2.23
N MET A 130 12.67 -1.64 2.53
CA MET A 130 12.10 -1.53 3.87
C MET A 130 11.26 -2.78 4.20
N ILE A 131 10.53 -3.34 3.24
CA ILE A 131 9.80 -4.60 3.41
C ILE A 131 10.78 -5.72 3.76
N LYS A 132 11.92 -5.82 3.05
CA LYS A 132 12.99 -6.78 3.35
C LYS A 132 13.48 -6.66 4.78
N LEU A 133 13.96 -5.48 5.18
CA LEU A 133 14.50 -5.25 6.52
C LEU A 133 13.49 -5.57 7.62
N PHE A 134 12.22 -5.22 7.39
CA PHE A 134 11.14 -5.54 8.30
C PHE A 134 10.93 -7.06 8.43
N CYS A 135 10.85 -7.78 7.31
CA CYS A 135 10.65 -9.23 7.30
C CYS A 135 11.82 -9.96 7.96
N GLU A 136 13.06 -9.55 7.68
CA GLU A 136 14.28 -10.09 8.29
C GLU A 136 14.31 -9.84 9.81
N SER A 137 13.99 -8.62 10.26
CA SER A 137 13.93 -8.28 11.69
C SER A 137 12.85 -9.08 12.43
N MET A 138 11.66 -9.21 11.83
CA MET A 138 10.59 -10.05 12.36
C MET A 138 10.99 -11.52 12.43
N HIS A 139 11.58 -12.05 11.37
CA HIS A 139 12.01 -13.44 11.32
C HIS A 139 13.08 -13.70 12.39
N ALA A 140 14.07 -12.82 12.51
CA ALA A 140 15.11 -12.92 13.53
C ALA A 140 14.51 -12.97 14.94
N TRP A 141 13.57 -12.07 15.26
CA TRP A 141 12.88 -12.09 16.55
C TRP A 141 12.09 -13.38 16.81
N LEU A 142 11.34 -13.85 15.81
CA LEU A 142 10.51 -15.04 15.94
C LEU A 142 11.34 -16.35 15.95
N SER A 143 12.56 -16.33 15.41
CA SER A 143 13.44 -17.50 15.43
C SER A 143 14.19 -17.68 16.76
N VAL A 144 14.23 -16.64 17.63
CA VAL A 144 14.91 -16.73 18.93
C VAL A 144 14.17 -17.66 19.91
N ASP A 145 12.84 -17.60 19.97
CA ASP A 145 12.03 -18.40 20.89
C ASP A 145 10.66 -18.70 20.26
N PRO A 146 10.15 -19.94 20.30
CA PRO A 146 8.81 -20.29 19.78
C PRO A 146 7.66 -19.52 20.46
N GLN A 147 7.83 -19.04 21.69
CA GLN A 147 6.86 -18.21 22.40
C GLN A 147 6.87 -16.76 21.92
N ASN A 148 7.90 -16.33 21.18
CA ASN A 148 7.98 -14.95 20.72
C ASN A 148 6.83 -14.62 19.76
N VAL A 149 6.23 -13.45 19.99
CA VAL A 149 5.16 -12.84 19.21
C VAL A 149 5.64 -11.52 18.63
N ALA A 150 5.32 -11.28 17.37
CA ALA A 150 5.51 -9.99 16.72
C ALA A 150 4.19 -9.21 16.73
N VAL A 151 4.23 -7.96 17.17
CA VAL A 151 3.07 -7.07 17.28
C VAL A 151 3.21 -5.92 16.29
N ILE A 152 2.40 -5.88 15.25
CA ILE A 152 2.49 -4.91 14.16
C ILE A 152 1.35 -3.91 14.28
N HIS A 153 1.66 -2.62 14.21
CA HIS A 153 0.61 -1.59 14.22
C HIS A 153 0.92 -0.42 13.29
N CYS A 154 -0.14 0.27 12.90
CA CYS A 154 -0.08 1.62 12.33
C CYS A 154 -1.13 2.47 13.06
N MET A 155 -1.69 3.49 12.40
CA MET A 155 -2.81 4.25 12.97
C MET A 155 -4.03 3.35 13.21
N ALA A 156 -4.64 2.85 12.13
CA ALA A 156 -5.87 2.06 12.21
C ALA A 156 -5.63 0.54 12.33
N GLY A 157 -4.41 0.08 12.07
CA GLY A 157 -4.11 -1.35 12.04
C GLY A 157 -4.82 -2.09 10.89
N LYS A 158 -4.89 -1.49 9.69
CA LYS A 158 -5.59 -2.04 8.52
C LYS A 158 -4.71 -2.09 7.27
N GLY A 159 -4.50 -0.97 6.58
CA GLY A 159 -3.77 -0.93 5.30
C GLY A 159 -2.27 -1.21 5.45
N ARG A 160 -1.53 -0.27 6.05
CA ARG A 160 -0.07 -0.40 6.28
C ARG A 160 0.29 -1.68 7.03
N THR A 161 -0.39 -1.93 8.15
CA THR A 161 -0.24 -3.16 8.93
C THR A 161 -0.50 -4.40 8.10
N GLY A 162 -1.57 -4.41 7.29
CA GLY A 162 -1.89 -5.54 6.44
C GLY A 162 -0.83 -5.79 5.38
N LEU A 163 -0.34 -4.75 4.70
CA LEU A 163 0.75 -4.88 3.72
C LEU A 163 1.96 -5.57 4.37
N MET A 164 2.43 -5.07 5.51
CA MET A 164 3.63 -5.58 6.16
C MET A 164 3.43 -6.99 6.75
N VAL A 165 2.26 -7.25 7.37
CA VAL A 165 1.91 -8.59 7.85
C VAL A 165 1.82 -9.59 6.70
N CYS A 166 1.15 -9.24 5.60
CA CYS A 166 1.06 -10.10 4.43
C CYS A 166 2.45 -10.33 3.81
N ALA A 167 3.30 -9.31 3.72
CA ALA A 167 4.67 -9.47 3.24
C ALA A 167 5.48 -10.48 4.09
N TYR A 168 5.33 -10.45 5.41
CA TYR A 168 5.97 -11.43 6.29
C TYR A 168 5.38 -12.85 6.15
N LEU A 169 4.06 -12.98 5.98
CA LEU A 169 3.43 -14.27 5.70
C LEU A 169 3.95 -14.88 4.40
N VAL A 170 4.12 -14.05 3.37
CA VAL A 170 4.73 -14.47 2.09
C VAL A 170 6.19 -14.86 2.28
N TYR A 171 6.96 -14.07 3.03
CA TYR A 171 8.34 -14.40 3.41
C TYR A 171 8.44 -15.72 4.19
N SER A 172 7.37 -16.11 4.90
CA SER A 172 7.28 -17.38 5.63
C SER A 172 6.77 -18.55 4.77
N GLY A 173 6.61 -18.36 3.45
CA GLY A 173 6.26 -19.42 2.49
C GLY A 173 4.80 -19.45 2.02
N MET A 174 3.96 -18.49 2.41
CA MET A 174 2.57 -18.39 1.93
C MET A 174 2.50 -17.69 0.56
N SER A 175 1.48 -17.97 -0.25
CA SER A 175 1.26 -17.15 -1.45
C SER A 175 0.73 -15.75 -1.09
N ALA A 176 0.96 -14.77 -1.98
CA ALA A 176 0.46 -13.40 -1.79
C ALA A 176 -1.07 -13.33 -1.59
N GLU A 177 -1.82 -14.13 -2.34
CA GLU A 177 -3.28 -14.14 -2.29
C GLU A 177 -3.79 -14.75 -0.98
N GLU A 178 -3.23 -15.90 -0.56
CA GLU A 178 -3.57 -16.52 0.73
C GLU A 178 -3.24 -15.58 1.90
N ALA A 179 -2.10 -14.90 1.85
CA ALA A 179 -1.69 -13.96 2.90
C ALA A 179 -2.67 -12.77 3.01
N LEU A 180 -3.10 -12.21 1.88
CA LEU A 180 -4.09 -11.12 1.83
C LEU A 180 -5.46 -11.57 2.33
N GLN A 181 -5.91 -12.77 1.97
CA GLN A 181 -7.17 -13.36 2.40
C GLN A 181 -7.17 -13.68 3.90
N LEU A 182 -6.12 -14.32 4.41
CA LEU A 182 -5.96 -14.63 5.82
C LEU A 182 -6.01 -13.35 6.66
N TYR A 183 -5.25 -12.32 6.27
CA TYR A 183 -5.26 -11.04 6.96
C TYR A 183 -6.65 -10.40 6.96
N ALA A 184 -7.33 -10.37 5.81
CA ALA A 184 -8.67 -9.83 5.70
C ALA A 184 -9.67 -10.54 6.63
N HIS A 185 -9.64 -11.87 6.63
CA HIS A 185 -10.51 -12.71 7.44
C HIS A 185 -10.29 -12.52 8.94
N LYS A 186 -9.03 -12.49 9.38
CA LYS A 186 -8.65 -12.38 10.80
C LYS A 186 -8.77 -10.97 11.33
N ARG A 187 -8.51 -9.94 10.51
CA ARG A 187 -8.48 -8.55 10.96
C ARG A 187 -9.84 -7.85 10.87
N THR A 188 -10.71 -8.26 9.95
CA THR A 188 -11.98 -7.59 9.68
C THR A 188 -13.18 -8.53 9.74
N THR A 189 -14.37 -7.95 9.89
CA THR A 189 -15.64 -8.69 9.86
C THR A 189 -16.29 -8.72 8.48
N ASN A 190 -15.84 -7.86 7.56
CA ASN A 190 -16.34 -7.78 6.18
C ASN A 190 -15.35 -8.33 5.15
N ASN A 191 -14.29 -9.03 5.57
CA ASN A 191 -13.22 -9.55 4.72
C ASN A 191 -12.55 -8.49 3.83
N GLU A 192 -12.51 -7.23 4.27
CA GLU A 192 -11.76 -6.17 3.60
C GLU A 192 -10.52 -5.84 4.42
N GLY A 193 -9.42 -6.58 4.23
CA GLY A 193 -8.13 -6.31 4.88
C GLY A 193 -7.38 -5.15 4.24
N VAL A 194 -6.40 -5.47 3.38
CA VAL A 194 -5.67 -4.50 2.57
C VAL A 194 -6.54 -4.09 1.38
N SER A 195 -7.17 -2.92 1.49
CA SER A 195 -8.13 -2.43 0.49
C SER A 195 -7.52 -1.50 -0.58
N ILE A 196 -6.27 -1.07 -0.39
CA ILE A 196 -5.57 -0.18 -1.33
C ILE A 196 -4.91 -1.06 -2.39
N ALA A 197 -5.22 -0.83 -3.66
CA ALA A 197 -4.78 -1.65 -4.78
C ALA A 197 -3.25 -1.63 -4.90
N SER A 198 -2.61 -0.46 -4.73
CA SER A 198 -1.14 -0.40 -4.72
C SER A 198 -0.51 -1.15 -3.56
N GLN A 199 -1.15 -1.20 -2.39
CA GLN A 199 -0.63 -2.00 -1.27
C GLN A 199 -0.68 -3.50 -1.57
N ARG A 200 -1.77 -3.98 -2.19
CA ARG A 200 -1.88 -5.37 -2.68
C ARG A 200 -0.85 -5.67 -3.77
N ARG A 201 -0.66 -4.73 -4.71
CA ARG A 201 0.33 -4.81 -5.78
C ARG A 201 1.74 -4.99 -5.22
N TYR A 202 2.09 -4.28 -4.16
CA TYR A 202 3.41 -4.40 -3.52
C TYR A 202 3.60 -5.73 -2.78
N VAL A 203 2.54 -6.32 -2.22
CA VAL A 203 2.61 -7.73 -1.73
C VAL A 203 2.86 -8.69 -2.89
N GLY A 204 2.25 -8.44 -4.05
CA GLY A 204 2.52 -9.19 -5.29
C GLY A 204 3.95 -9.03 -5.79
N TYR A 205 4.47 -7.79 -5.85
CA TYR A 205 5.86 -7.51 -6.19
C TYR A 205 6.82 -8.21 -5.24
N TRP A 206 6.55 -8.13 -3.93
CA TRP A 206 7.31 -8.82 -2.90
C TRP A 206 7.38 -10.33 -3.14
N SER A 207 6.24 -10.97 -3.43
CA SER A 207 6.19 -12.40 -3.74
C SER A 207 7.02 -12.80 -4.97
N LYS A 208 7.18 -11.91 -5.96
CA LYS A 208 7.94 -12.19 -7.19
C LYS A 208 9.45 -12.13 -6.99
N ILE A 209 9.93 -11.43 -5.96
CA ILE A 209 11.36 -11.22 -5.72
C ILE A 209 11.93 -12.15 -4.64
N LEU A 210 11.09 -13.00 -4.05
CA LEU A 210 11.51 -14.06 -3.15
C LEU A 210 11.83 -15.32 -3.94
N SER A 211 12.97 -15.94 -3.66
CA SER A 211 13.27 -17.27 -4.17
C SER A 211 12.29 -18.30 -3.59
N SER A 212 11.94 -19.34 -4.36
CA SER A 212 11.21 -20.49 -3.79
C SER A 212 11.96 -21.05 -2.58
N PRO A 213 11.27 -21.42 -1.49
CA PRO A 213 11.91 -21.99 -0.32
C PRO A 213 12.67 -23.25 -0.75
N ARG A 214 13.97 -23.30 -0.47
CA ARG A 214 14.80 -24.47 -0.80
C ARG A 214 14.23 -25.68 -0.06
N ARG A 215 13.77 -26.71 -0.80
CA ARG A 215 13.20 -27.96 -0.24
C ARG A 215 14.13 -28.69 0.77
N ILE A 216 15.38 -28.27 0.91
CA ILE A 216 16.43 -28.98 1.67
C ILE A 216 16.97 -28.14 2.84
N GLY A 217 16.52 -26.89 3.04
CA GLY A 217 16.96 -26.06 4.16
C GLY A 217 15.81 -25.25 4.75
N ASN A 218 15.52 -25.44 6.04
CA ASN A 218 14.57 -24.64 6.84
C ASN A 218 15.07 -23.21 7.09
N GLY A 219 15.74 -22.60 6.11
CA GLY A 219 16.24 -21.23 6.17
C GLY A 219 15.25 -20.22 5.58
N PRO A 220 15.40 -18.92 5.91
CA PRO A 220 14.62 -17.87 5.27
C PRO A 220 14.82 -17.85 3.74
N PRO A 221 13.82 -17.40 2.95
CA PRO A 221 13.99 -17.23 1.53
C PRO A 221 15.04 -16.16 1.21
N GLU A 222 15.74 -16.32 0.09
CA GLU A 222 16.63 -15.29 -0.42
C GLU A 222 15.79 -14.17 -1.07
N VAL A 223 16.14 -12.91 -0.75
CA VAL A 223 15.42 -11.73 -1.26
C VAL A 223 16.23 -11.08 -2.38
N ASN A 224 15.78 -11.29 -3.61
CA ASN A 224 16.39 -10.74 -4.83
C ASN A 224 15.79 -9.37 -5.17
N LEU A 225 16.20 -8.35 -4.43
CA LEU A 225 15.73 -6.99 -4.69
C LEU A 225 16.08 -6.57 -6.13
N PRO A 226 15.12 -5.99 -6.88
CA PRO A 226 15.39 -5.57 -8.23
C PRO A 226 16.39 -4.42 -8.24
N GLN A 227 17.28 -4.41 -9.22
CA GLN A 227 18.15 -3.27 -9.45
C GLN A 227 17.31 -2.03 -9.82
N PRO A 228 17.67 -0.83 -9.34
CA PRO A 228 17.03 0.41 -9.76
C PRO A 228 17.01 0.51 -11.28
N CYS A 229 15.82 0.57 -11.87
CA CYS A 229 15.64 0.64 -13.31
C CYS A 229 14.97 1.97 -13.65
N THR A 230 15.70 2.88 -14.27
CA THR A 230 15.12 4.14 -14.79
C THR A 230 14.31 3.83 -16.05
N ARG A 231 13.11 4.42 -16.12
CA ARG A 231 12.22 4.32 -17.27
C ARG A 231 11.83 5.71 -17.75
N GLU A 232 11.64 5.85 -19.05
CA GLU A 232 11.25 7.12 -19.64
C GLU A 232 9.75 7.10 -19.97
N LEU A 233 8.93 7.81 -19.20
CA LEU A 233 7.48 7.91 -19.38
C LEU A 233 7.17 8.89 -20.53
N ARG A 234 6.62 8.37 -21.62
CA ARG A 234 6.27 9.09 -22.86
C ARG A 234 4.86 9.66 -22.87
N ARG A 235 3.90 8.89 -22.34
CA ARG A 235 2.48 9.25 -22.43
C ARG A 235 1.70 8.79 -21.21
N ILE A 236 0.76 9.63 -20.79
CA ILE A 236 -0.33 9.26 -19.88
C ILE A 236 -1.64 9.40 -20.64
N ARG A 237 -2.44 8.34 -20.66
CA ARG A 237 -3.74 8.31 -21.33
C ARG A 237 -4.82 7.75 -20.42
N LEU A 238 -6.00 8.37 -20.49
CA LEU A 238 -7.19 7.99 -19.76
C LEU A 238 -8.28 7.66 -20.78
N TYR A 239 -8.64 6.38 -20.87
CA TYR A 239 -9.71 5.90 -21.73
C TYR A 239 -11.06 5.97 -21.01
N ASP A 240 -12.14 6.14 -21.78
CA ASP A 240 -13.53 6.12 -21.30
C ASP A 240 -13.75 7.06 -20.09
N THR A 241 -13.25 8.30 -20.22
CA THR A 241 -13.53 9.36 -19.26
C THR A 241 -14.86 10.01 -19.56
N VAL A 242 -15.65 10.25 -18.52
CA VAL A 242 -17.01 10.80 -18.64
C VAL A 242 -17.14 12.15 -17.93
N ASN A 243 -17.99 13.01 -18.49
CA ASN A 243 -18.35 14.32 -17.95
C ASN A 243 -17.19 15.32 -17.81
N THR A 244 -16.00 15.04 -18.33
CA THR A 244 -14.82 15.90 -18.16
C THR A 244 -14.00 15.97 -19.44
N ASN A 245 -13.45 17.16 -19.71
CA ASN A 245 -12.54 17.39 -20.83
C ASN A 245 -11.11 17.62 -20.34
N SER A 246 -10.84 17.46 -19.04
CA SER A 246 -9.50 17.63 -18.51
C SER A 246 -9.32 16.88 -17.20
N VAL A 247 -8.15 16.27 -17.03
CA VAL A 247 -7.74 15.70 -15.75
C VAL A 247 -6.30 16.13 -15.49
N TYR A 248 -6.06 16.73 -14.33
CA TYR A 248 -4.72 17.13 -13.93
C TYR A 248 -4.01 15.96 -13.27
N PHE A 249 -2.70 15.85 -13.46
CA PHE A 249 -1.92 14.83 -12.79
C PHE A 249 -0.64 15.40 -12.19
N VAL A 250 -0.15 14.69 -11.17
CA VAL A 250 1.16 14.91 -10.54
C VAL A 250 1.86 13.55 -10.47
N VAL A 251 3.07 13.48 -11.02
CA VAL A 251 3.97 12.33 -10.90
C VAL A 251 4.94 12.62 -9.77
N THR A 252 5.05 11.68 -8.84
CA THR A 252 5.99 11.75 -7.71
C THR A 252 6.79 10.46 -7.61
N GLU A 253 8.06 10.55 -7.28
CA GLU A 253 8.92 9.41 -6.97
C GLU A 253 9.54 9.55 -5.58
N PHE A 254 10.07 8.46 -5.02
CA PHE A 254 10.75 8.52 -3.73
C PHE A 254 12.17 9.10 -3.87
N GLN A 255 12.47 10.13 -3.07
CA GLN A 255 13.79 10.72 -3.01
C GLN A 255 14.67 9.96 -2.02
N GLU A 256 15.85 9.51 -2.48
CA GLU A 256 16.83 8.91 -1.58
C GLU A 256 17.47 9.99 -0.69
N ILE A 257 17.35 9.81 0.63
CA ILE A 257 18.03 10.62 1.63
C ILE A 257 18.99 9.71 2.40
N PRO A 258 20.31 9.96 2.36
CA PRO A 258 21.28 9.14 3.08
C PRO A 258 20.95 9.02 4.56
N GLY A 259 20.99 7.79 5.08
CA GLY A 259 20.76 7.50 6.51
C GLY A 259 19.28 7.48 6.94
N GLN A 260 18.32 7.79 6.06
CA GLN A 260 16.90 7.65 6.38
C GLN A 260 16.29 6.37 5.81
N LEU A 261 15.57 5.64 6.65
CA LEU A 261 14.90 4.39 6.25
C LEU A 261 13.69 4.66 5.34
N TYR A 262 12.96 5.75 5.58
CA TYR A 262 11.84 6.19 4.73
C TYR A 262 12.24 7.34 3.83
N ARG A 263 11.72 7.29 2.61
CA ARG A 263 12.02 8.25 1.54
C ARG A 263 10.78 9.12 1.31
N PRO A 264 10.85 10.44 1.52
CA PRO A 264 9.72 11.30 1.17
C PRO A 264 9.50 11.29 -0.35
N SER A 265 8.26 11.47 -0.77
CA SER A 265 7.93 11.59 -2.18
C SER A 265 8.19 13.01 -2.69
N THR A 266 8.88 13.14 -3.81
CA THR A 266 9.15 14.42 -4.47
C THR A 266 8.42 14.49 -5.80
N GLU A 267 7.89 15.66 -6.15
CA GLU A 267 7.23 15.90 -7.43
C GLU A 267 8.25 16.02 -8.55
N VAL A 268 8.08 15.21 -9.60
CA VAL A 268 8.94 15.20 -10.79
C VAL A 268 8.24 15.75 -12.02
N ALA A 269 6.91 15.69 -12.07
CA ALA A 269 6.14 16.31 -13.14
C ALA A 269 4.72 16.65 -12.70
N ARG A 270 4.16 17.67 -13.34
CA ARG A 270 2.77 18.08 -13.17
C ARG A 270 2.24 18.59 -14.49
N SER A 271 1.10 18.06 -14.93
CA SER A 271 0.46 18.54 -16.15
C SER A 271 -1.03 18.19 -16.20
N CYS A 272 -1.63 18.24 -17.39
CA CYS A 272 -3.05 18.05 -17.61
C CYS A 272 -3.34 17.29 -18.90
N CYS A 273 -3.99 16.13 -18.76
CA CYS A 273 -4.54 15.38 -19.88
C CYS A 273 -5.76 16.11 -20.45
N ARG A 274 -5.85 16.19 -21.78
CA ARG A 274 -6.91 16.89 -22.53
C ARG A 274 -7.41 16.00 -23.68
N PRO A 275 -8.57 16.30 -24.29
CA PRO A 275 -9.11 15.48 -25.36
C PRO A 275 -8.19 15.58 -26.59
N LEU A 276 -8.14 14.51 -27.35
CA LEU A 276 -7.40 14.48 -28.61
C LEU A 276 -7.92 15.59 -29.54
N LYS A 277 -7.07 16.58 -29.85
CA LYS A 277 -7.43 17.60 -30.83
C LYS A 277 -7.33 17.00 -32.25
N ASN A 278 -8.43 17.03 -32.99
CA ASN A 278 -8.42 16.77 -34.43
C ASN A 278 -7.35 17.66 -35.11
N GLY A 279 -6.31 17.04 -35.68
CA GLY A 279 -5.33 17.73 -36.51
C GLY A 279 -3.98 18.07 -35.88
N TYR A 280 -3.68 17.66 -34.63
CA TYR A 280 -2.31 17.79 -34.11
C TYR A 280 -1.43 16.60 -34.55
N GLN A 281 -0.89 16.71 -35.76
CA GLN A 281 0.33 15.99 -36.13
C GLN A 281 1.48 16.59 -35.29
N ARG A 282 1.97 15.87 -34.28
CA ARG A 282 3.22 16.23 -33.60
C ARG A 282 4.28 15.13 -33.72
N SER A 283 5.39 15.60 -34.29
CA SER A 283 6.72 15.06 -34.61
C SER A 283 6.94 13.56 -34.78
N ARG A 284 7.20 13.20 -36.05
CA ARG A 284 8.22 12.26 -36.54
C ARG A 284 9.00 11.48 -35.46
N SER A 285 8.45 10.34 -35.05
CA SER A 285 9.27 9.18 -34.66
C SER A 285 8.49 7.95 -35.08
N PRO A 286 9.06 7.04 -35.92
CA PRO A 286 8.45 5.75 -36.14
C PRO A 286 8.33 5.03 -34.78
N ARG A 287 7.20 4.35 -34.59
CA ARG A 287 6.80 3.70 -33.34
C ARG A 287 7.34 2.28 -33.35
N TYR A 288 8.46 2.06 -32.70
CA TYR A 288 9.06 0.74 -32.58
C TYR A 288 8.79 0.19 -31.17
N TYR A 289 8.03 -0.90 -31.08
CA TYR A 289 7.90 -1.69 -29.86
C TYR A 289 8.68 -2.98 -30.01
N LEU A 290 9.50 -3.30 -29.01
CA LEU A 290 10.14 -4.60 -28.87
C LEU A 290 9.25 -5.44 -27.96
N SER A 291 8.63 -6.49 -28.50
CA SER A 291 7.92 -7.49 -27.69
C SER A 291 8.84 -8.68 -27.44
N PHE A 292 9.09 -9.01 -26.17
CA PHE A 292 9.75 -10.27 -25.79
C PHE A 292 8.65 -11.26 -25.43
N ILE A 293 8.61 -12.41 -26.13
CA ILE A 293 7.75 -13.54 -25.77
C ILE A 293 8.59 -14.41 -24.83
N ASP A 294 8.17 -14.54 -23.58
CA ASP A 294 8.71 -15.57 -22.68
C ASP A 294 8.16 -16.92 -23.16
N ASN A 295 8.98 -17.68 -23.88
CA ASN A 295 8.68 -19.08 -24.16
C ASN A 295 8.89 -19.87 -22.87
N GLU A 296 7.81 -20.13 -22.13
CA GLU A 296 7.76 -21.13 -21.06
C GLU A 296 7.75 -22.56 -21.65
N GLU A 297 8.79 -22.94 -22.39
CA GLU A 297 9.07 -24.35 -22.69
C GLU A 297 10.36 -24.78 -21.97
N GLU A 298 10.21 -25.61 -20.94
CA GLU A 298 11.31 -26.24 -20.21
C GLU A 298 12.23 -27.01 -21.17
N GLY A 299 13.50 -26.59 -21.27
CA GLY A 299 14.59 -27.46 -21.69
C GLY A 299 15.30 -27.15 -23.01
N LYS A 300 15.09 -26.00 -23.65
CA LYS A 300 15.96 -25.54 -24.77
C LYS A 300 16.65 -24.23 -24.42
N GLU A 301 17.94 -24.14 -24.74
CA GLU A 301 18.68 -22.87 -24.66
C GLU A 301 17.91 -21.77 -25.40
N PRO A 302 17.85 -20.53 -24.87
CA PRO A 302 17.15 -19.45 -25.54
C PRO A 302 17.89 -19.14 -26.84
N GLU A 303 17.32 -19.57 -27.97
CA GLU A 303 17.71 -19.04 -29.27
C GLU A 303 17.59 -17.52 -29.20
N LYS A 304 18.68 -16.81 -29.53
CA LYS A 304 18.71 -15.36 -29.66
C LYS A 304 17.84 -14.93 -30.84
N GLU A 305 16.52 -15.08 -30.75
CA GLU A 305 15.61 -14.48 -31.70
C GLU A 305 15.72 -12.95 -31.54
N ALA A 306 16.04 -12.28 -32.65
CA ALA A 306 16.05 -10.82 -32.72
C ALA A 306 14.67 -10.30 -32.27
N PRO A 307 14.63 -9.20 -31.47
CA PRO A 307 13.37 -8.70 -30.96
C PRO A 307 12.44 -8.35 -32.13
N ARG A 308 11.23 -8.92 -32.13
CA ARG A 308 10.22 -8.61 -33.14
C ARG A 308 9.81 -7.16 -32.96
N VAL A 309 10.15 -6.34 -33.96
CA VAL A 309 9.76 -4.93 -34.04
C VAL A 309 8.31 -4.89 -34.49
N VAL A 310 7.41 -4.52 -33.59
CA VAL A 310 5.99 -4.34 -33.92
C VAL A 310 5.74 -2.85 -34.14
N GLU A 311 5.35 -2.49 -35.37
CA GLU A 311 4.79 -1.18 -35.67
C GLU A 311 3.33 -1.14 -35.23
N GLN A 312 3.05 -0.47 -34.09
CA GLN A 312 1.67 -0.19 -33.72
C GLN A 312 1.22 1.13 -34.36
N MET A 313 0.53 1.01 -35.49
CA MET A 313 -0.33 2.10 -35.96
C MET A 313 -1.46 2.31 -34.94
N ASP A 314 -1.63 3.52 -34.39
CA ASP A 314 -2.85 3.89 -33.68
C ASP A 314 -3.97 3.95 -34.75
N THR A 315 -4.56 2.80 -35.05
CA THR A 315 -5.74 2.68 -35.90
C THR A 315 -7.03 3.02 -35.14
N GLU A 316 -6.92 3.41 -33.86
CA GLU A 316 -8.02 3.86 -33.00
C GLU A 316 -8.53 5.27 -33.39
N LYS A 317 -8.93 5.44 -34.66
CA LYS A 317 -9.71 6.58 -35.15
C LYS A 317 -11.21 6.27 -35.11
N SER A 318 -11.69 5.56 -34.09
CA SER A 318 -13.13 5.51 -33.87
C SER A 318 -13.56 6.84 -33.26
N PHE A 319 -14.52 7.51 -33.89
CA PHE A 319 -15.11 8.78 -33.45
C PHE A 319 -15.53 8.77 -31.96
N ILE A 320 -15.86 7.59 -31.42
CA ILE A 320 -16.25 7.36 -30.03
C ILE A 320 -15.07 7.54 -29.04
N TYR A 321 -13.84 7.24 -29.47
CA TYR A 321 -12.64 7.37 -28.63
C TYR A 321 -12.15 8.81 -28.52
N ASN A 322 -12.40 9.65 -29.53
CA ASN A 322 -11.90 11.03 -29.52
C ASN A 322 -12.57 11.93 -28.46
N GLU A 323 -13.83 11.66 -28.09
CA GLU A 323 -14.55 12.51 -27.13
C GLU A 323 -14.36 12.07 -25.66
N THR A 324 -14.06 10.79 -25.43
CA THR A 324 -13.96 10.22 -24.07
C THR A 324 -12.52 9.92 -23.66
N CYS A 325 -11.55 9.98 -24.57
CA CYS A 325 -10.14 9.78 -24.28
C CYS A 325 -9.45 11.10 -23.97
N LEU A 326 -8.73 11.15 -22.84
CA LEU A 326 -7.84 12.26 -22.49
C LEU A 326 -6.41 11.78 -22.53
N ASP A 327 -5.51 12.53 -23.14
CA ASP A 327 -4.10 12.20 -23.17
C ASP A 327 -3.18 13.38 -22.89
N TYR A 328 -1.95 13.01 -22.54
CA TYR A 328 -0.83 13.91 -22.40
C TYR A 328 0.42 13.19 -22.89
N TYR A 329 1.09 13.81 -23.85
CA TYR A 329 2.42 13.42 -24.31
C TYR A 329 3.45 14.37 -23.69
N PHE A 330 4.54 13.80 -23.21
CA PHE A 330 5.68 14.59 -22.80
C PHE A 330 6.49 14.99 -24.04
N ASP A 331 6.84 16.28 -24.16
CA ASP A 331 7.69 16.76 -25.27
C ASP A 331 9.10 16.11 -25.19
N GLU A 332 9.60 15.95 -23.96
CA GLU A 332 10.77 15.14 -23.61
C GLU A 332 10.33 14.08 -22.60
N SER A 333 10.64 12.79 -22.84
CA SER A 333 10.20 11.71 -21.96
C SER A 333 10.60 11.98 -20.49
N LEU A 334 9.66 11.77 -19.58
CA LEU A 334 9.92 11.97 -18.15
C LEU A 334 10.66 10.76 -17.58
N GLN A 335 11.90 10.95 -17.13
CA GLN A 335 12.63 9.91 -16.42
C GLN A 335 12.04 9.68 -15.04
N VAL A 336 11.75 8.42 -14.71
CA VAL A 336 11.26 8.00 -13.40
C VAL A 336 11.99 6.73 -12.95
N THR A 337 12.27 6.61 -11.65
CA THR A 337 13.04 5.46 -11.12
C THR A 337 12.45 4.93 -9.82
N GLY A 338 12.42 3.60 -9.67
CA GLY A 338 12.02 2.92 -8.44
C GLY A 338 10.51 3.02 -8.21
N ASP A 339 10.10 3.42 -7.01
CA ASP A 339 8.70 3.52 -6.63
C ASP A 339 8.12 4.87 -7.10
N VAL A 340 7.15 4.79 -8.01
CA VAL A 340 6.53 5.94 -8.67
C VAL A 340 5.05 5.98 -8.33
N ARG A 341 4.52 7.18 -8.13
CA ARG A 341 3.11 7.44 -7.89
C ARG A 341 2.59 8.51 -8.85
N VAL A 342 1.47 8.23 -9.49
CA VAL A 342 0.76 9.17 -10.34
C VAL A 342 -0.58 9.50 -9.69
N ILE A 343 -0.79 10.78 -9.35
CA ILE A 343 -1.98 11.27 -8.66
C ILE A 343 -2.80 12.10 -9.63
N PHE A 344 -4.12 11.85 -9.71
CA PHE A 344 -5.03 12.56 -10.60
C PHE A 344 -5.98 13.45 -9.82
N TYR A 345 -6.25 14.64 -10.36
CA TYR A 345 -7.05 15.69 -9.76
C TYR A 345 -8.06 16.26 -10.77
N GLN A 346 -9.20 16.73 -10.26
CA GLN A 346 -10.17 17.44 -11.08
C GLN A 346 -9.63 18.80 -11.58
N LYS A 347 -8.90 19.50 -10.70
CA LYS A 347 -8.22 20.78 -10.91
C LYS A 347 -6.96 20.77 -10.04
N LEU A 348 -5.92 21.55 -10.35
CA LEU A 348 -4.66 21.56 -9.58
C LEU A 348 -4.85 21.84 -8.07
N ASN A 349 -5.82 22.70 -7.72
CA ASN A 349 -6.19 23.00 -6.33
C ASN A 349 -7.48 22.28 -5.91
N GLY A 350 -7.94 21.32 -6.71
CA GLY A 350 -9.17 20.57 -6.50
C GLY A 350 -8.94 19.28 -5.72
N GLY A 351 -10.04 18.59 -5.42
CA GLY A 351 -9.98 17.28 -4.79
C GLY A 351 -9.27 16.24 -5.67
N ARG A 352 -8.49 15.36 -5.02
CA ARG A 352 -7.92 14.17 -5.66
C ARG A 352 -9.02 13.24 -6.14
N LEU A 353 -8.92 12.77 -7.37
CA LEU A 353 -9.82 11.78 -7.97
C LEU A 353 -9.41 10.36 -7.55
N PHE A 354 -8.16 10.00 -7.85
CA PHE A 354 -7.55 8.69 -7.57
C PHE A 354 -6.02 8.80 -7.75
N TYR A 355 -5.30 7.74 -7.43
CA TYR A 355 -3.87 7.60 -7.75
C TYR A 355 -3.50 6.14 -8.00
N ALA A 356 -2.33 5.90 -8.54
CA ALA A 356 -1.72 4.58 -8.63
C ALA A 356 -0.25 4.67 -8.24
N CYS A 357 0.24 3.68 -7.49
CA CYS A 357 1.66 3.47 -7.24
C CYS A 357 2.13 2.18 -7.90
N PHE A 358 3.31 2.23 -8.50
CA PHE A 358 3.98 1.08 -9.11
C PHE A 358 5.48 1.19 -8.88
N ASN A 359 6.23 0.16 -9.27
CA ASN A 359 7.68 0.18 -9.22
C ASN A 359 8.23 -0.09 -10.62
N THR A 360 9.17 0.74 -11.08
CA THR A 360 9.68 0.72 -12.45
C THR A 360 10.40 -0.58 -12.82
N ALA A 361 10.94 -1.32 -11.84
CA ALA A 361 11.59 -2.59 -12.10
C ALA A 361 10.61 -3.70 -12.52
N PHE A 362 9.32 -3.55 -12.24
CA PHE A 362 8.29 -4.54 -12.60
C PHE A 362 7.57 -4.19 -13.90
N ILE A 363 8.05 -3.19 -14.63
CA ILE A 363 7.56 -2.82 -15.95
C ILE A 363 8.22 -3.75 -16.97
N THR A 364 7.53 -4.83 -17.34
CA THR A 364 8.03 -5.80 -18.34
C THR A 364 7.84 -5.28 -19.76
N ASN A 365 6.68 -4.71 -20.04
CA ASN A 365 6.34 -4.13 -21.33
C ASN A 365 6.52 -2.62 -21.32
N SER A 366 6.58 -2.00 -22.50
CA SER A 366 6.55 -0.53 -22.65
C SER A 366 5.21 0.09 -22.20
N LEU A 367 4.29 -0.69 -21.61
CA LEU A 367 2.92 -0.30 -21.30
C LEU A 367 2.52 -0.77 -19.90
N LEU A 368 1.90 0.11 -19.12
CA LEU A 368 1.28 -0.21 -17.84
C LEU A 368 -0.16 0.29 -17.85
N GLN A 369 -1.11 -0.62 -17.60
CA GLN A 369 -2.54 -0.31 -17.62
C GLN A 369 -3.19 -0.58 -16.26
N PHE A 370 -4.09 0.30 -15.85
CA PHE A 370 -4.83 0.22 -14.60
C PHE A 370 -6.32 0.39 -14.85
N SER A 371 -7.09 -0.63 -14.52
CA SER A 371 -8.55 -0.51 -14.46
C SER A 371 -8.97 0.28 -13.22
N VAL A 372 -10.26 0.62 -13.13
CA VAL A 372 -10.84 1.24 -11.92
C VAL A 372 -10.54 0.46 -10.64
N ARG A 373 -10.41 -0.88 -10.72
CA ARG A 373 -10.12 -1.75 -9.56
C ARG A 373 -8.67 -1.66 -9.10
N ASP A 374 -7.78 -1.20 -9.97
CA ASP A 374 -6.34 -1.09 -9.73
C ASP A 374 -5.92 0.29 -9.21
N LEU A 375 -6.87 1.24 -9.17
CA LEU A 375 -6.69 2.60 -8.70
C LEU A 375 -7.00 2.77 -7.22
N ASP A 376 -6.24 3.63 -6.57
CA ASP A 376 -6.36 3.90 -5.15
C ASP A 376 -7.25 5.10 -4.85
N LYS A 377 -7.98 4.98 -3.72
CA LYS A 377 -8.82 6.05 -3.14
C LYS A 377 -9.79 6.68 -4.14
N ILE A 378 -10.33 5.89 -5.06
CA ILE A 378 -11.35 6.35 -5.99
C ILE A 378 -12.66 6.67 -5.25
N GLY A 379 -12.85 7.96 -4.95
CA GLY A 379 -14.05 8.47 -4.30
C GLY A 379 -15.22 8.59 -5.26
N TYR A 380 -16.36 9.11 -4.79
CA TYR A 380 -17.53 9.39 -5.63
C TYR A 380 -17.16 10.25 -6.85
N GLN A 381 -16.38 11.31 -6.64
CA GLN A 381 -15.92 12.19 -7.71
C GLN A 381 -14.97 11.51 -8.70
N GLY A 382 -14.16 10.54 -8.27
CA GLY A 382 -13.33 9.76 -9.20
C GLY A 382 -14.17 8.78 -10.01
N LYS A 383 -15.08 8.05 -9.34
CA LYS A 383 -15.98 7.07 -9.97
C LYS A 383 -16.92 7.73 -10.99
N SER A 384 -17.43 8.93 -10.72
CA SER A 384 -18.31 9.65 -11.65
C SER A 384 -17.62 10.14 -12.92
N ARG A 385 -16.29 9.98 -13.02
CA ARG A 385 -15.46 10.34 -14.19
C ARG A 385 -14.93 9.11 -14.93
N CYS A 386 -15.09 7.93 -14.36
CA CYS A 386 -14.64 6.67 -14.95
C CYS A 386 -15.87 5.97 -15.55
N GLY A 387 -15.92 5.81 -16.86
CA GLY A 387 -16.93 4.98 -17.52
C GLY A 387 -16.75 3.49 -17.23
N SER A 388 -17.57 2.64 -17.85
CA SER A 388 -17.58 1.19 -17.60
C SER A 388 -16.32 0.48 -18.10
N ALA A 389 -15.65 1.03 -19.11
CA ALA A 389 -14.43 0.53 -19.72
C ALA A 389 -13.21 1.42 -19.40
N PHE A 390 -13.29 2.24 -18.34
CA PHE A 390 -12.20 3.13 -17.95
C PHE A 390 -10.88 2.39 -17.75
N CYS A 391 -9.82 2.94 -18.37
CA CYS A 391 -8.45 2.46 -18.25
C CYS A 391 -7.49 3.65 -18.17
N LEU A 392 -6.64 3.65 -17.15
CA LEU A 392 -5.44 4.50 -17.11
C LEU A 392 -4.29 3.74 -17.76
N GLU A 393 -3.67 4.36 -18.75
CA GLU A 393 -2.52 3.82 -19.47
C GLU A 393 -1.30 4.73 -19.30
N LEU A 394 -0.16 4.13 -18.95
CA LEU A 394 1.15 4.75 -18.91
C LEU A 394 2.05 4.08 -19.94
N LEU A 395 2.54 4.86 -20.90
CA LEU A 395 3.44 4.40 -21.96
C LEU A 395 4.87 4.81 -21.63
N PHE A 396 5.77 3.84 -21.61
CA PHE A 396 7.20 4.02 -21.38
C PHE A 396 7.97 3.73 -22.66
N ASP A 397 9.15 4.32 -22.80
CA ASP A 397 10.10 3.87 -23.80
C ASP A 397 10.63 2.46 -23.48
N PRO A 398 11.12 1.73 -24.50
CA PRO A 398 11.88 0.50 -24.29
C PRO A 398 12.98 0.75 -23.27
N ALA A 399 13.20 -0.22 -22.37
CA ALA A 399 14.28 -0.13 -21.39
C ALA A 399 15.59 0.17 -22.12
N SER A 400 16.22 1.31 -21.84
CA SER A 400 17.51 1.61 -22.45
C SER A 400 18.51 0.57 -21.95
N SER A 401 18.97 -0.33 -22.83
CA SER A 401 20.20 -1.08 -22.63
C SER A 401 21.37 -0.12 -22.79
N LYS A 402 21.52 0.85 -21.88
CA LYS A 402 22.77 1.59 -21.72
C LYS A 402 23.78 0.63 -21.10
N LEU A 403 24.22 -0.36 -21.88
CA LEU A 403 25.58 -0.86 -21.74
C LEU A 403 26.48 0.37 -21.90
N PRO A 404 27.42 0.62 -20.98
CA PRO A 404 28.42 1.65 -21.24
C PRO A 404 29.13 1.24 -22.54
N LEU A 405 28.91 2.02 -23.59
CA LEU A 405 29.73 1.94 -24.79
C LEU A 405 31.16 2.20 -24.33
N SER A 406 31.95 1.14 -24.27
CA SER A 406 33.40 1.29 -24.23
C SER A 406 33.79 2.09 -25.46
N PRO A 407 34.64 3.13 -25.32
CA PRO A 407 35.18 3.79 -26.49
C PRO A 407 35.92 2.75 -27.35
N PRO A 408 35.94 2.92 -28.69
CA PRO A 408 36.73 2.05 -29.53
C PRO A 408 38.19 2.14 -29.07
N VAL A 409 38.80 0.98 -28.85
CA VAL A 409 40.24 0.86 -28.64
C VAL A 409 40.87 1.35 -29.95
N ASP A 410 41.62 2.44 -29.88
CA ASP A 410 42.51 2.86 -30.97
C ASP A 410 43.60 1.79 -31.11
N ASP A 411 43.44 0.91 -32.09
CA ASP A 411 44.54 0.13 -32.66
C ASP A 411 45.45 1.09 -33.42
N ASN A 412 46.36 1.76 -32.72
CA ASN A 412 47.55 2.38 -33.30
C ASN A 412 48.55 2.75 -32.21
N GLU A 413 49.40 1.79 -31.84
CA GLU A 413 50.81 2.03 -31.45
C GLU A 413 51.53 0.70 -31.25
N LEU A 414 51.98 0.11 -32.35
CA LEU A 414 53.15 -0.78 -32.37
C LEU A 414 54.17 -0.17 -33.32
N GLY A 415 54.75 0.94 -32.86
CA GLY A 415 55.99 1.50 -33.38
C GLY A 415 57.11 1.14 -32.40
N GLU A 416 58.02 0.29 -32.87
CA GLU A 416 59.45 0.19 -32.54
C GLU A 416 59.91 0.76 -31.18
N HIS A 417 60.29 -0.14 -30.25
CA HIS A 417 61.64 -0.20 -29.68
C HIS A 417 61.92 -1.51 -28.95
#